data_AF-A0A6G4TT19-F1
#
_entry.id   AF-A0A6G4TT19-F1
#
_cell.length_a   1.000
_cell.length_b   1.000
_cell.length_c   1.000
_cell.angle_alpha   90.00
_cell.angle_beta   90.00
_cell.angle_gamma   90.00
#
_symmetry.space_group_name_H-M   'P 1'
#
loop_
_entity.id
_entity.type
_entity.pdbx_description
1 polymer ?
#
loop_
_entity_poly.entity_id
_entity_poly.type
_entity_poly.pdbx_seq_one_letter_code
_entity_poly.pdbx_strand_id
1 'polypeptide(L)'
;MTTGNLDGLSSQQALRVTVAALMQACTETQTDLARGLRLTQGQVSRKQTGHGKWSIEDLDKLAAHYGIKASDLLDGPTVAVQALPRVRHLALVRSSREPVTV
;
A
#
# COMPACT_ATOMS: atom_id res chain seq x y z
N MET A 1 3.45 15.10 -18.37
CA MET A 1 3.62 14.69 -16.95
C MET A 1 2.25 14.29 -16.45
N THR A 2 1.88 13.03 -16.66
CA THR A 2 0.51 12.56 -16.48
C THR A 2 0.30 12.18 -15.03
N THR A 3 -0.17 13.12 -14.22
CA THR A 3 -0.82 12.80 -12.95
C THR A 3 -2.00 11.91 -13.30
N GLY A 4 -1.92 10.62 -12.97
CA GLY A 4 -2.95 9.64 -13.26
C GLY A 4 -4.25 9.99 -12.55
N ASN A 5 -5.07 10.78 -13.25
CA ASN A 5 -6.52 10.94 -13.18
C ASN A 5 -7.23 10.09 -12.10
N LEU A 6 -7.35 10.64 -10.89
CA LEU A 6 -8.31 10.17 -9.88
C LEU A 6 -9.64 10.95 -9.97
N ASP A 7 -9.85 11.76 -11.02
CA ASP A 7 -11.10 12.49 -11.26
C ASP A 7 -12.26 11.50 -11.40
N GLY A 8 -13.04 11.38 -10.33
CA GLY A 8 -14.23 10.54 -10.23
C GLY A 8 -14.13 9.34 -9.28
N LEU A 9 -12.97 9.05 -8.69
CA LEU A 9 -12.86 7.99 -7.67
C LEU A 9 -13.30 8.51 -6.30
N SER A 10 -14.11 7.73 -5.60
CA SER A 10 -14.35 7.98 -4.17
C SER A 10 -13.05 7.85 -3.38
N SER A 11 -12.93 8.56 -2.25
CA SER A 11 -11.76 8.49 -1.37
C SER A 11 -11.42 7.05 -0.93
N GLN A 12 -12.42 6.19 -0.77
CA GLN A 12 -12.22 4.77 -0.46
C GLN A 12 -11.64 3.98 -1.64
N GLN A 13 -12.04 4.29 -2.88
CA GLN A 13 -11.45 3.66 -4.06
C GLN A 13 -10.00 4.13 -4.27
N ALA A 14 -9.75 5.44 -4.14
CA ALA A 14 -8.40 5.99 -4.20
C ALA A 14 -7.49 5.34 -3.16
N LEU A 15 -7.95 5.21 -1.90
CA LEU A 15 -7.21 4.55 -0.84
C LEU A 15 -6.90 3.08 -1.17
N ARG A 16 -7.85 2.32 -1.72
CA ARG A 16 -7.61 0.92 -2.13
C ARG A 16 -6.52 0.80 -3.20
N VAL A 17 -6.50 1.73 -4.16
CA VAL A 17 -5.46 1.81 -5.18
C VAL A 17 -4.11 2.13 -4.54
N THR A 18 -4.05 3.09 -3.62
CA THR A 18 -2.83 3.40 -2.87
C THR A 18 -2.32 2.19 -2.08
N VAL A 19 -3.19 1.52 -1.33
CA VAL A 19 -2.83 0.32 -0.55
C VAL A 19 -2.33 -0.79 -1.47
N ALA A 20 -2.97 -1.02 -2.61
CA ALA A 20 -2.52 -2.03 -3.58
C ALA A 20 -1.12 -1.70 -4.14
N ALA A 21 -0.85 -0.43 -4.44
CA ALA A 21 0.45 0.02 -4.91
C ALA A 21 1.53 -0.15 -3.84
N LEU A 22 1.23 0.17 -2.57
CA LEU A 22 2.16 -0.04 -1.46
C LEU A 22 2.47 -1.52 -1.22
N MET A 23 1.45 -2.38 -1.26
CA MET A 23 1.64 -3.83 -1.17
C MET A 23 2.54 -4.35 -2.28
N GLN A 24 2.29 -3.94 -3.53
CA GLN A 24 3.13 -4.31 -4.67
C GLN A 24 4.57 -3.79 -4.50
N ALA A 25 4.70 -2.53 -4.11
CA ALA A 25 5.97 -1.87 -3.82
C ALA A 25 6.61 -2.32 -2.50
N CYS A 26 6.05 -3.26 -1.75
CA CYS A 26 6.73 -3.90 -0.61
C CYS A 26 6.79 -5.42 -0.78
N THR A 27 6.30 -5.95 -1.92
CA THR A 27 6.14 -7.38 -2.18
C THR A 27 5.33 -8.09 -1.07
N GLU A 28 4.35 -7.39 -0.51
CA GLU A 28 3.50 -7.89 0.57
C GLU A 28 2.24 -8.54 0.02
N THR A 29 1.86 -9.68 0.60
CA THR A 29 0.54 -10.27 0.38
C THR A 29 -0.51 -9.61 1.29
N GLN A 30 -1.80 -9.87 1.03
CA GLN A 30 -2.87 -9.42 1.93
C GLN A 30 -2.73 -10.04 3.34
N THR A 31 -2.12 -11.21 3.44
CA THR A 31 -1.83 -11.88 4.72
C THR A 31 -0.72 -11.13 5.47
N ASP A 32 0.33 -10.71 4.79
CA ASP A 32 1.43 -9.95 5.41
C ASP A 32 0.93 -8.59 5.91
N LEU A 33 0.16 -7.89 5.08
CA LEU A 33 -0.49 -6.64 5.47
C LEU A 33 -1.43 -6.85 6.66
N ALA A 34 -2.26 -7.89 6.64
CA ALA A 34 -3.17 -8.20 7.73
C ALA A 34 -2.42 -8.41 9.06
N ARG A 35 -1.30 -9.13 9.03
CA ARG A 35 -0.44 -9.33 10.21
C ARG A 35 0.11 -8.01 10.74
N GLY A 36 0.58 -7.12 9.87
CA GLY A 36 1.08 -5.79 10.24
C GLY A 36 0.00 -4.92 10.91
N LEU A 37 -1.23 -4.98 10.39
CA LEU A 37 -2.37 -4.18 10.87
C LEU A 37 -3.12 -4.83 12.05
N ARG A 38 -2.75 -6.04 12.47
CA ARG A 38 -3.50 -6.87 13.43
C ARG A 38 -4.96 -7.10 13.00
N LEU A 39 -5.15 -7.33 11.70
CA LEU A 39 -6.41 -7.73 11.09
C LEU A 39 -6.31 -9.18 10.59
N THR A 40 -7.44 -9.74 10.18
CA THR A 40 -7.46 -10.99 9.41
C THR A 40 -7.28 -10.70 7.93
N GLN A 41 -6.73 -11.67 7.18
CA GLN A 41 -6.62 -11.57 5.72
C GLN A 41 -8.01 -11.34 5.07
N GLY A 42 -9.07 -11.97 5.61
CA GLY A 42 -10.43 -11.77 5.13
C GLY A 42 -10.95 -10.34 5.33
N GLN A 43 -10.57 -9.67 6.43
CA GLN A 43 -10.90 -8.26 6.64
C GLN A 43 -10.18 -7.36 5.63
N VAL A 44 -8.88 -7.61 5.38
CA VAL A 44 -8.12 -6.87 4.36
C VAL A 44 -8.71 -7.10 2.97
N SER A 45 -9.07 -8.34 2.63
CA SER A 45 -9.70 -8.68 1.35
C SER A 45 -11.04 -7.96 1.14
N ARG A 46 -11.91 -7.96 2.15
CA ARG A 46 -13.19 -7.22 2.07
C ARG A 46 -12.96 -5.73 1.86
N LYS A 47 -12.00 -5.12 2.56
CA LYS A 47 -11.66 -3.70 2.40
C LYS A 47 -11.06 -3.41 1.01
N GLN A 48 -10.13 -4.24 0.55
CA GLN A 48 -9.50 -4.12 -0.77
C GLN A 48 -10.44 -4.42 -1.94
N THR A 49 -11.52 -5.17 -1.74
CA THR A 49 -12.57 -5.43 -2.74
C THR A 49 -13.75 -4.47 -2.65
N GLY A 50 -13.82 -3.60 -1.63
CA GLY A 50 -14.88 -2.61 -1.46
C GLY A 50 -16.11 -3.11 -0.71
N HIS A 51 -16.06 -4.33 -0.19
CA HIS A 51 -17.09 -4.91 0.69
C HIS A 51 -16.91 -4.52 2.17
N GLY A 52 -15.91 -3.70 2.47
CA GLY A 52 -15.67 -3.10 3.78
C GLY A 52 -15.01 -1.74 3.61
N LYS A 53 -15.19 -0.85 4.60
CA LYS A 53 -14.56 0.47 4.60
C LYS A 53 -13.25 0.44 5.38
N TRP A 54 -12.27 1.19 4.92
CA TRP A 54 -11.09 1.57 5.70
C TRP A 54 -11.50 2.68 6.68
N SER A 55 -11.31 2.43 7.99
CA SER A 55 -11.55 3.44 9.02
C SER A 55 -10.34 4.36 9.16
N ILE A 56 -10.52 5.52 9.80
CA ILE A 56 -9.39 6.42 10.12
C ILE A 56 -8.32 5.71 10.95
N GLU A 57 -8.73 4.88 11.92
CA GLU A 57 -7.80 4.05 12.70
C GLU A 57 -6.99 3.08 11.81
N ASP A 58 -7.61 2.55 10.74
CA ASP A 58 -6.86 1.74 9.79
C ASP A 58 -5.86 2.56 8.97
N LEU A 59 -6.16 3.83 8.66
CA LEU A 59 -5.21 4.73 7.99
C LEU A 59 -3.98 4.98 8.88
N ASP A 60 -4.17 5.20 10.18
CA ASP A 60 -3.06 5.33 11.13
C ASP A 60 -2.22 4.06 11.19
N LYS A 61 -2.87 2.88 11.21
CA LYS A 61 -2.16 1.59 11.18
C LYS A 61 -1.41 1.36 9.87
N LEU A 62 -1.98 1.73 8.74
CA LEU A 62 -1.32 1.67 7.44
C LEU A 62 -0.11 2.60 7.39
N ALA A 63 -0.27 3.84 7.84
CA ALA A 63 0.80 4.84 7.90
C ALA A 63 1.96 4.35 8.78
N ALA A 64 1.66 3.85 9.97
CA ALA A 64 2.64 3.28 10.87
C ALA A 64 3.29 2.01 10.29
N HIS A 65 2.50 1.13 9.67
CA HIS A 65 3.01 -0.09 9.02
C HIS A 65 3.97 0.25 7.89
N TYR A 66 3.70 1.26 7.07
CA TYR A 66 4.56 1.65 5.95
C TYR A 66 5.66 2.64 6.30
N GLY A 67 5.59 3.28 7.47
CA GLY A 67 6.52 4.32 7.90
C GLY A 67 6.35 5.63 7.12
N ILE A 68 5.11 5.95 6.74
CA ILE A 68 4.72 7.16 5.99
C ILE A 68 3.66 7.96 6.76
N LYS A 69 3.24 9.13 6.27
CA LYS A 69 2.12 9.88 6.89
C LYS A 69 0.78 9.39 6.37
N ALA A 70 -0.27 9.50 7.19
CA ALA A 70 -1.63 9.15 6.78
C ALA A 70 -2.15 10.02 5.62
N SER A 71 -1.69 11.28 5.50
CA SER A 71 -1.99 12.15 4.36
C SER A 71 -1.47 11.58 3.04
N ASP A 72 -0.27 11.00 3.05
CA ASP A 72 0.39 10.46 1.85
C ASP A 72 -0.44 9.32 1.24
N LEU A 73 -1.21 8.58 2.06
CA LEU A 73 -2.12 7.53 1.61
C LEU A 73 -3.28 8.08 0.76
N LEU A 74 -3.72 9.30 1.07
CA LEU A 74 -4.85 9.98 0.42
C LEU A 74 -4.41 10.82 -0.78
N ASP A 75 -3.17 11.32 -0.76
CA ASP A 75 -2.54 12.04 -1.88
C ASP A 75 -2.24 11.12 -3.08
N GLY A 76 -2.32 9.80 -2.86
CA GLY A 76 -2.40 8.80 -3.91
C GLY A 76 -1.17 7.87 -3.98
N PRO A 77 -1.21 6.86 -4.87
CA PRO A 77 -0.24 5.78 -4.90
C PRO A 77 1.19 6.25 -5.16
N THR A 78 1.36 7.26 -6.02
CA THR A 78 2.69 7.76 -6.40
C THR A 78 3.37 8.51 -5.26
N VAL A 79 2.61 9.28 -4.49
CA VAL A 79 3.13 10.02 -3.32
C VAL A 79 3.48 9.02 -2.21
N ALA A 80 2.55 8.12 -1.89
CA ALA A 80 2.75 7.12 -0.84
C ALA A 80 3.98 6.22 -1.09
N VAL A 81 4.18 5.74 -2.32
CA VAL A 81 5.34 4.89 -2.66
C VAL A 81 6.66 5.66 -2.58
N GLN A 82 6.68 6.95 -2.95
CA GLN A 82 7.88 7.79 -2.84
C GLN A 82 8.23 8.16 -1.40
N ALA A 83 7.24 8.17 -0.50
CA ALA A 83 7.43 8.44 0.92
C ALA A 83 8.02 7.26 1.70
N LEU A 84 8.11 6.05 1.09
CA LEU A 84 8.59 4.86 1.77
C LEU A 84 10.02 5.05 2.32
N PRO A 85 10.31 4.55 3.53
CA PRO A 85 11.65 4.59 4.08
C PRO A 85 12.68 3.87 3.18
N ARG A 86 13.90 4.41 3.09
CA ARG A 86 15.00 3.89 2.25
C ARG A 86 15.27 2.39 2.44
N VAL A 87 15.07 1.86 3.66
CA VAL A 87 15.25 0.43 3.96
C VAL A 87 14.28 -0.47 3.18
N ARG A 88 13.05 0.00 2.92
CA ARG A 88 12.04 -0.72 2.14
C ARG A 88 12.33 -0.63 0.64
N HIS A 89 12.82 0.52 0.18
CA HIS A 89 13.30 0.65 -1.20
C HIS A 89 14.45 -0.32 -1.52
N LEU A 90 15.34 -0.62 -0.56
CA LEU A 90 16.44 -1.56 -0.79
C LEU A 90 15.97 -3.02 -0.83
N ALA A 91 14.94 -3.40 -0.07
CA ALA A 91 14.31 -4.71 -0.16
C ALA A 91 13.72 -4.95 -1.57
N LEU A 92 13.11 -3.92 -2.17
CA LEU A 92 12.63 -3.96 -3.55
C LEU A 92 13.76 -4.05 -4.58
N VAL A 93 14.80 -3.22 -4.42
CA VAL A 93 15.89 -3.12 -5.40
C VAL A 93 16.78 -4.37 -5.41
N ARG A 94 16.86 -5.10 -4.29
CA ARG A 94 17.64 -6.34 -4.20
C ARG A 94 16.93 -7.55 -4.81
N SER A 95 15.61 -7.55 -4.90
CA SER A 95 14.85 -8.66 -5.48
C SER A 95 14.92 -8.73 -7.02
N SER A 96 15.57 -7.75 -7.67
CA SER A 96 15.69 -7.65 -9.13
C SER A 96 17.06 -8.09 -9.68
N ARG A 97 17.90 -8.76 -8.88
CA ARG A 97 19.20 -9.28 -9.37
C ARG A 97 19.52 -10.67 -8.84
N GLU A 98 18.90 -11.68 -9.45
CA GLU A 98 19.52 -13.00 -9.55
C GLU A 98 19.99 -13.18 -11.00
N PRO A 99 21.30 -13.28 -11.27
CA PRO A 99 21.77 -13.76 -12.56
C PRO A 99 21.42 -15.26 -12.65
N VAL A 100 20.46 -15.61 -13.49
CA VAL A 100 20.31 -16.98 -13.98
C VAL A 100 21.64 -17.40 -14.60
N THR A 101 22.28 -18.39 -13.98
CA THR A 101 23.39 -19.15 -14.56
C THR A 101 22.95 -20.60 -14.58
N VAL A 102 22.59 -21.10 -15.76
CA VAL A 102 22.73 -22.51 -16.17
C VAL A 102 23.13 -22.51 -17.64
#